data_AF-A0AA39Q094-F1
#
_entry.id   AF-A0AA39Q094-F1
#
_cell.length_a   1.000
_cell.length_b   1.000
_cell.length_c   1.000
_cell.angle_alpha   90.00
_cell.angle_beta   90.00
_cell.angle_gamma   90.00
#
_symmetry.space_group_name_H-M   'P 1'
#
loop_
_entity.id
_entity.type
_entity.pdbx_description
1 polymer ?
#
loop_
_entity_poly.entity_id
_entity_poly.type
_entity_poly.pdbx_seq_one_letter_code
_entity_poly.pdbx_strand_id
1 'polypeptide(L)'
;MSDSVFIILKNKAAEAFKQGDFSVARSLYSHAIDIDPQDDIHPLNRSLMNLRLTRWQEAEEDATTALRLCKCSKNDHRQKAYYRRCQARREMANMAGAEDDIKAFASTGGAQDLTRGEQQKIDSSVTTPKLALEHESLSLEWQTVPANQMHFVKDTGGKGLGAFASRDIERGDLILDEEPLLPFPKHLPSPIELRLAVEKLSPRDLLTFLSLKNAYSNNKDTISGIFNTNAFSDGVIVIRASRFNHSCLPNARYSYHEATNRQRIFALTDIRKGEEIFVMYFAGRDMYGSTRQQRQDTLQTWYNFSCSCAACDPNRGQSRESDRRRLEIKSIWDEIPTLDPLRLGRKFLRSAIRAINLMKEEGYWADADDFANEAAMFCSMHSDWESAKYWHGIAYEHRVAQFGNDSAHSLRTLMFLENPRSVNHPQAGQYRGQTFADIRL
;
A
#
# COMPACT_ATOMS: atom_id res chain seq x y z
N MET A 1 -11.83 -16.92 -16.77
CA MET A 1 -12.77 -16.65 -15.65
C MET A 1 -13.02 -15.16 -15.66
N SER A 2 -14.27 -14.68 -15.71
CA SER A 2 -14.51 -13.23 -15.65
C SER A 2 -13.98 -12.72 -14.31
N ASP A 3 -13.27 -11.60 -14.33
CA ASP A 3 -12.71 -11.01 -13.12
C ASP A 3 -13.83 -10.77 -12.10
N SER A 4 -13.71 -11.38 -10.91
CA SER A 4 -14.76 -11.34 -9.88
C SER A 4 -15.04 -9.92 -9.39
N VAL A 5 -14.08 -9.00 -9.56
CA VAL A 5 -14.21 -7.58 -9.23
C VAL A 5 -15.31 -6.88 -10.04
N PHE A 6 -15.64 -7.40 -11.22
CA PHE A 6 -16.62 -6.80 -12.13
C PHE A 6 -18.01 -6.64 -11.49
N ILE A 7 -18.47 -7.67 -10.77
CA ILE A 7 -19.77 -7.63 -10.09
C ILE A 7 -19.75 -6.57 -8.98
N ILE A 8 -18.62 -6.45 -8.28
CA ILE A 8 -18.43 -5.46 -7.21
C ILE A 8 -18.49 -4.05 -7.79
N LEU A 9 -17.75 -3.78 -8.87
CA LEU A 9 -17.74 -2.49 -9.57
C LEU A 9 -19.16 -2.05 -9.95
N LYS A 10 -19.94 -2.94 -10.57
CA LYS A 10 -21.31 -2.62 -10.98
C LYS A 10 -22.20 -2.28 -9.78
N ASN A 11 -22.12 -3.08 -8.71
CA ASN A 11 -22.93 -2.87 -7.52
C ASN A 11 -22.55 -1.57 -6.80
N LYS A 12 -21.24 -1.28 -6.68
CA LYS A 12 -20.73 -0.06 -6.05
C LYS A 12 -20.97 1.19 -6.88
N ALA A 13 -20.95 1.09 -8.21
CA ALA A 13 -21.34 2.21 -9.08
C ALA A 13 -22.82 2.56 -8.91
N ALA A 14 -23.70 1.56 -8.81
CA ALA A 14 -25.11 1.77 -8.52
C ALA A 14 -25.36 2.34 -7.11
N GLU A 15 -24.56 1.92 -6.13
CA GLU A 15 -24.58 2.48 -4.76
C GLU A 15 -24.18 3.96 -4.76
N ALA A 16 -23.05 4.32 -5.37
CA ALA A 16 -22.59 5.70 -5.51
C ALA A 16 -23.61 6.58 -6.25
N PHE A 17 -24.24 6.06 -7.31
CA PHE A 17 -25.31 6.76 -8.00
C PHE A 17 -26.50 7.10 -7.09
N LYS A 18 -26.94 6.15 -6.25
CA LYS A 18 -28.02 6.38 -5.29
C LYS A 18 -27.63 7.41 -4.22
N GLN A 19 -26.35 7.50 -3.87
CA GLN A 19 -25.80 8.50 -2.95
C GLN A 19 -25.60 9.88 -3.60
N GLY A 20 -25.79 10.00 -4.92
CA GLY A 20 -25.54 11.24 -5.67
C GLY A 20 -24.06 11.50 -5.98
N ASP A 21 -23.16 10.55 -5.67
CA ASP A 21 -21.73 10.67 -5.99
C ASP A 21 -21.47 10.21 -7.43
N PHE A 22 -21.88 11.05 -8.38
CA PHE A 22 -21.76 10.75 -9.81
C PHE A 22 -20.30 10.65 -10.28
N SER A 23 -19.38 11.35 -9.61
CA SER A 23 -17.94 11.30 -9.94
C SER A 23 -17.36 9.92 -9.62
N VAL A 24 -17.66 9.39 -8.43
CA VAL A 24 -17.24 8.04 -8.04
C VAL A 24 -17.92 6.97 -8.89
N ALA A 25 -19.23 7.09 -9.14
CA ALA A 25 -19.95 6.16 -10.01
C ALA A 25 -19.37 6.13 -11.43
N ARG A 26 -19.02 7.30 -12.00
CA ARG A 26 -18.36 7.42 -13.30
C ARG A 26 -17.04 6.66 -13.32
N SER A 27 -16.19 6.86 -12.31
CA SER A 27 -14.89 6.18 -12.22
C SER A 27 -15.00 4.68 -12.06
N LEU A 28 -15.98 4.19 -11.29
CA LEU A 28 -16.26 2.76 -11.17
C LEU A 28 -16.72 2.16 -12.51
N TYR A 29 -17.55 2.87 -13.29
CA TYR A 29 -17.89 2.43 -14.64
C TYR A 29 -16.71 2.48 -15.61
N SER A 30 -15.79 3.44 -15.48
CA SER A 30 -14.54 3.43 -16.26
C SER A 30 -13.72 2.16 -16.00
N HIS A 31 -13.51 1.79 -14.73
CA HIS A 31 -12.82 0.53 -14.41
C HIS A 31 -13.56 -0.70 -14.98
N ALA A 32 -14.91 -0.69 -14.98
CA ALA A 32 -15.68 -1.77 -15.58
C ALA A 32 -15.49 -1.85 -17.11
N ILE A 33 -15.39 -0.71 -17.80
CA ILE A 33 -15.08 -0.64 -19.25
C ILE A 33 -13.68 -1.18 -19.53
N ASP A 34 -12.70 -0.87 -18.69
CA ASP A 34 -11.33 -1.38 -18.88
C ASP A 34 -11.26 -2.91 -18.76
N ILE A 35 -12.12 -3.51 -17.93
CA ILE A 35 -12.21 -4.96 -17.73
C ILE A 35 -13.03 -5.64 -18.84
N ASP A 36 -14.19 -5.09 -19.20
CA ASP A 36 -15.04 -5.61 -20.27
C ASP A 36 -15.45 -4.48 -21.23
N PRO A 37 -14.59 -4.16 -22.22
CA PRO A 37 -14.84 -3.10 -23.17
C PRO A 37 -15.91 -3.45 -24.21
N GLN A 38 -16.46 -4.67 -24.19
CA GLN A 38 -17.44 -5.15 -25.17
C GLN A 38 -18.88 -5.12 -24.64
N ASP A 39 -19.09 -5.00 -23.33
CA ASP A 39 -20.42 -4.86 -22.75
C ASP A 39 -20.90 -3.41 -22.89
N ASP A 40 -22.02 -3.22 -23.59
CA ASP A 40 -22.61 -1.91 -23.87
C ASP A 40 -23.17 -1.23 -22.62
N ILE A 41 -23.43 -1.98 -21.54
CA ILE A 41 -24.05 -1.45 -20.33
C ILE A 41 -23.15 -0.46 -19.57
N HIS A 42 -21.82 -0.63 -19.62
CA HIS A 42 -20.89 0.24 -18.91
C HIS A 42 -20.75 1.62 -19.53
N PRO A 43 -20.43 1.77 -20.83
CA PRO A 43 -20.44 3.07 -21.47
C PRO A 43 -21.86 3.66 -21.43
N LEU A 44 -22.91 2.84 -21.56
CA LEU A 44 -24.28 3.33 -21.38
C LEU A 44 -24.47 3.98 -20.00
N ASN A 45 -24.12 3.30 -18.91
CA ASN A 45 -24.28 3.86 -17.57
C ASN A 45 -23.32 5.02 -17.28
N ARG A 46 -22.08 4.99 -17.79
CA ARG A 46 -21.13 6.10 -17.67
C ARG A 46 -21.62 7.36 -18.40
N SER A 47 -22.29 7.23 -19.55
CA SER A 47 -22.91 8.38 -20.23
C SER A 47 -23.94 9.10 -19.36
N LEU A 48 -24.72 8.36 -18.56
CA LEU A 48 -25.64 8.98 -17.60
C LEU A 48 -24.90 9.74 -16.51
N MET A 49 -23.78 9.20 -16.01
CA MET A 49 -22.96 9.91 -15.01
C MET A 49 -22.39 11.20 -15.61
N ASN A 50 -21.89 11.14 -16.84
CA ASN A 50 -21.38 12.30 -17.58
C ASN A 50 -22.47 13.37 -17.78
N LEU A 51 -23.72 12.99 -18.11
CA LEU A 51 -24.85 13.92 -18.17
C LEU A 51 -25.11 14.59 -16.81
N ARG A 52 -25.06 13.83 -15.70
CA ARG A 52 -25.24 14.38 -14.35
C ARG A 52 -24.13 15.34 -13.95
N LEU A 53 -22.91 15.09 -14.44
CA LEU A 53 -21.72 15.91 -14.20
C LEU A 53 -21.54 17.02 -15.25
N THR A 54 -22.50 17.23 -16.16
CA THR A 54 -22.40 18.23 -17.24
C THR A 54 -21.23 18.03 -18.22
N ARG A 55 -20.73 16.80 -18.33
CA ARG A 55 -19.64 16.39 -19.23
C ARG A 55 -20.22 15.94 -20.57
N TRP A 56 -20.77 16.89 -21.32
CA TRP A 56 -21.63 16.62 -22.49
C TRP A 56 -20.93 15.83 -23.60
N GLN A 57 -19.70 16.22 -23.95
CA GLN A 57 -18.92 15.56 -25.00
C GLN A 57 -18.69 14.07 -24.67
N GLU A 58 -18.26 13.78 -23.45
CA GLU A 58 -18.00 12.41 -22.99
C GLU A 58 -19.29 11.61 -22.84
N ALA A 59 -20.42 12.26 -22.51
CA ALA A 59 -21.73 11.60 -22.53
C ALA A 59 -22.14 11.18 -23.95
N GLU A 60 -21.91 12.02 -24.96
CA GLU A 60 -22.16 11.68 -26.36
C GLU A 60 -21.25 10.53 -26.84
N GLU A 61 -19.96 10.57 -26.51
CA GLU A 61 -18.99 9.54 -26.89
C GLU A 61 -19.34 8.18 -26.28
N ASP A 62 -19.68 8.16 -24.99
CA ASP A 62 -20.09 6.95 -24.28
C ASP A 62 -21.40 6.39 -24.83
N ALA A 63 -22.41 7.24 -25.06
CA ALA A 63 -23.69 6.80 -25.62
C ALA A 63 -23.52 6.27 -27.07
N THR A 64 -22.65 6.89 -27.86
CA THR A 64 -22.29 6.41 -29.21
C THR A 64 -21.57 5.07 -29.15
N THR A 65 -20.65 4.91 -28.20
CA THR A 65 -19.95 3.64 -27.96
C THR A 65 -20.95 2.55 -27.57
N ALA A 66 -21.87 2.82 -26.65
CA ALA A 66 -22.94 1.89 -26.28
C ALA A 66 -23.79 1.49 -27.49
N LEU A 67 -24.24 2.45 -28.33
CA LEU A 67 -25.01 2.16 -29.55
C LEU A 67 -24.25 1.26 -30.52
N ARG A 68 -22.94 1.48 -30.69
CA ARG A 68 -22.07 0.66 -31.54
C ARG A 68 -21.90 -0.76 -31.00
N LEU A 69 -21.75 -0.90 -29.68
CA LEU A 69 -21.55 -2.18 -29.00
C LEU A 69 -22.85 -2.98 -28.83
N CYS A 70 -24.01 -2.31 -28.86
CA CYS A 70 -25.32 -2.88 -28.57
C CYS A 70 -25.68 -4.02 -29.55
N LYS A 71 -25.17 -5.22 -29.26
CA LYS A 71 -25.52 -6.48 -29.93
C LYS A 71 -26.92 -6.86 -29.45
N CYS A 72 -27.91 -6.59 -30.30
CA CYS A 72 -29.36 -6.82 -30.15
C CYS A 72 -29.80 -7.93 -29.16
N SER A 73 -29.73 -7.69 -27.85
CA SER A 73 -30.34 -8.57 -26.83
C SER A 73 -31.37 -7.84 -25.96
N LYS A 74 -31.31 -6.50 -25.87
CA LYS A 74 -32.25 -5.66 -25.08
C LYS A 74 -32.53 -4.33 -25.79
N ASN A 75 -33.72 -4.19 -26.39
CA ASN A 75 -34.14 -2.93 -27.04
C ASN A 75 -34.04 -1.70 -26.11
N ASP A 76 -34.18 -1.90 -24.79
CA ASP A 76 -34.08 -0.87 -23.76
C ASP A 76 -32.71 -0.16 -23.69
N HIS A 77 -31.60 -0.86 -23.95
CA HIS A 77 -30.26 -0.23 -23.93
C HIS A 77 -30.10 0.77 -25.07
N ARG A 78 -30.52 0.37 -26.29
CA ARG A 78 -30.48 1.21 -27.49
C ARG A 78 -31.34 2.46 -27.32
N GLN A 79 -32.56 2.31 -26.80
CA GLN A 79 -33.44 3.43 -26.46
C GLN A 79 -32.75 4.41 -25.50
N LYS A 80 -32.24 3.91 -24.36
CA LYS A 80 -31.54 4.74 -23.37
C LYS A 80 -30.33 5.46 -23.95
N ALA A 81 -29.58 4.81 -24.83
CA ALA A 81 -28.40 5.39 -25.45
C ALA A 81 -28.77 6.56 -26.39
N TYR A 82 -29.78 6.39 -27.25
CA TYR A 82 -30.29 7.48 -28.09
C TYR A 82 -30.78 8.65 -27.24
N TYR A 83 -31.58 8.38 -26.20
CA TYR A 83 -32.10 9.44 -25.34
C TYR A 83 -30.98 10.23 -24.63
N ARG A 84 -29.96 9.53 -24.10
CA ARG A 84 -28.82 10.17 -23.42
C ARG A 84 -27.95 10.97 -24.40
N ARG A 85 -27.72 10.45 -25.61
CA ARG A 85 -26.97 11.17 -26.66
C ARG A 85 -27.71 12.41 -27.15
N CYS A 86 -29.03 12.31 -27.31
CA CYS A 86 -29.89 13.46 -27.61
C CYS A 86 -29.71 14.58 -26.58
N GLN A 87 -29.79 14.25 -25.29
CA GLN A 87 -29.60 15.21 -24.20
C GLN A 87 -28.23 15.88 -24.27
N ALA A 88 -27.15 15.11 -24.46
CA ALA A 88 -25.80 15.63 -24.60
C ALA A 88 -25.66 16.60 -25.78
N ARG A 89 -26.13 16.19 -26.97
CA ARG A 89 -26.08 17.00 -28.19
C ARG A 89 -26.88 18.29 -28.08
N ARG A 90 -28.06 18.24 -27.44
CA ARG A 90 -28.87 19.43 -27.17
C ARG A 90 -28.11 20.43 -26.30
N GLU A 91 -27.51 19.98 -25.19
CA GLU A 91 -26.72 20.85 -24.31
C GLU A 91 -25.46 21.42 -25.01
N MET A 92 -24.93 20.73 -26.03
CA MET A 92 -23.85 21.22 -26.90
C MET A 92 -24.33 22.04 -28.11
N ALA A 93 -25.62 22.39 -28.18
CA ALA A 93 -26.25 23.10 -29.30
C ALA A 93 -26.18 22.37 -30.67
N ASN A 94 -25.88 21.07 -30.69
CA ASN A 94 -26.02 20.22 -31.88
C ASN A 94 -27.49 19.79 -32.04
N MET A 95 -28.35 20.72 -32.45
CA MET A 95 -29.79 20.50 -32.56
C MET A 95 -30.16 19.47 -33.61
N ALA A 96 -29.46 19.45 -34.75
CA ALA A 96 -29.70 18.46 -35.79
C ALA A 96 -29.42 17.03 -35.29
N GLY A 97 -28.30 16.83 -34.59
CA GLY A 97 -27.98 15.52 -34.01
C GLY A 97 -28.92 15.12 -32.87
N ALA A 98 -29.40 16.08 -32.07
CA ALA A 98 -30.39 15.82 -31.02
C ALA A 98 -31.76 15.41 -31.62
N GLU A 99 -32.18 16.06 -32.69
CA GLU A 99 -33.39 15.77 -33.46
C GLU A 99 -33.36 14.34 -34.05
N ASP A 100 -32.22 13.95 -34.64
CA ASP A 100 -32.04 12.59 -35.17
C ASP A 100 -32.13 11.55 -34.05
N ASP A 101 -31.51 11.82 -32.91
CA ASP A 101 -31.51 10.89 -31.77
C ASP A 101 -32.88 10.78 -31.09
N ILE A 102 -33.66 11.87 -30.97
CA ILE A 102 -35.00 11.79 -30.36
C ILE A 102 -35.99 11.05 -31.26
N LYS A 103 -35.87 11.19 -32.59
CA LYS A 103 -36.61 10.37 -33.57
C LYS A 103 -36.20 8.91 -33.50
N ALA A 104 -34.91 8.62 -33.34
CA ALA A 104 -34.40 7.26 -33.17
C ALA A 104 -34.88 6.63 -31.84
N PHE A 105 -34.92 7.41 -30.76
CA PHE A 105 -35.50 6.98 -29.48
C PHE A 105 -36.98 6.61 -29.63
N ALA A 106 -37.78 7.45 -30.28
CA ALA A 106 -39.19 7.18 -30.51
C ALA A 106 -39.42 5.94 -31.40
N SER A 107 -38.69 5.83 -32.51
CA SER A 107 -38.84 4.71 -33.46
C SER A 107 -38.39 3.37 -32.88
N THR A 108 -37.49 3.38 -31.89
CA THR A 108 -37.05 2.18 -31.18
C THR A 108 -37.95 1.80 -30.00
N GLY A 109 -39.07 2.49 -29.78
CA GLY A 109 -40.05 2.19 -28.72
C GLY A 109 -39.85 2.98 -27.43
N GLY A 110 -39.15 4.11 -27.48
CA GLY A 110 -39.03 5.05 -26.37
C GLY A 110 -40.37 5.65 -25.93
N ALA A 111 -40.46 6.02 -24.66
CA ALA A 111 -41.69 6.53 -24.07
C ALA A 111 -42.13 7.87 -24.70
N GLN A 112 -43.39 7.96 -25.13
CA GLN A 112 -43.91 9.10 -25.90
C GLN A 112 -43.88 10.42 -25.14
N ASP A 113 -44.08 10.38 -23.82
CA ASP A 113 -44.01 11.53 -22.93
C ASP A 113 -42.58 12.10 -22.87
N LEU A 114 -41.56 11.24 -22.76
CA LEU A 114 -40.15 11.64 -22.81
C LEU A 114 -39.77 12.20 -24.19
N THR A 115 -40.24 11.57 -25.27
CA THR A 115 -40.03 12.05 -26.66
C THR A 115 -40.58 13.45 -26.82
N ARG A 116 -41.86 13.67 -26.46
CA ARG A 116 -42.51 14.99 -26.58
C ARG A 116 -41.83 16.03 -25.70
N GLY A 117 -41.46 15.66 -24.47
CA GLY A 117 -40.80 16.58 -23.54
C GLY A 117 -39.42 17.02 -24.00
N GLU A 118 -38.63 16.12 -24.59
CA GLU A 118 -37.30 16.47 -25.11
C GLU A 118 -37.40 17.22 -26.46
N GLN A 119 -38.34 16.84 -27.33
CA GLN A 119 -38.62 17.57 -28.58
C GLN A 119 -38.96 19.04 -28.33
N GLN A 120 -39.83 19.32 -27.35
CA GLN A 120 -40.17 20.69 -26.97
C GLN A 120 -38.94 21.50 -26.54
N LYS A 121 -37.96 20.88 -25.85
CA LYS A 121 -36.72 21.56 -25.46
C LYS A 121 -35.84 21.85 -26.68
N ILE A 122 -35.76 20.93 -27.64
CA ILE A 122 -35.04 21.11 -28.91
C ILE A 122 -35.66 22.28 -29.69
N ASP A 123 -36.98 22.28 -29.87
CA ASP A 123 -37.72 23.29 -30.63
C ASP A 123 -37.61 24.69 -30.01
N SER A 124 -37.61 24.76 -28.67
CA SER A 124 -37.60 26.03 -27.94
C SER A 124 -36.33 26.87 -28.16
N SER A 125 -35.27 26.30 -28.75
CA SER A 125 -33.99 26.98 -29.10
C SER A 125 -33.29 27.78 -27.98
N VAL A 126 -33.80 27.72 -26.74
CA VAL A 126 -33.16 28.32 -25.56
C VAL A 126 -32.15 27.33 -25.01
N THR A 127 -30.97 27.30 -25.62
CA THR A 127 -29.78 26.74 -24.98
C THR A 127 -28.75 27.84 -24.88
N THR A 128 -28.66 28.44 -23.70
CA THR A 128 -27.43 29.10 -23.28
C THR A 128 -26.36 28.00 -23.23
N PRO A 129 -25.28 28.05 -24.03
CA PRO A 129 -24.22 27.07 -23.94
C PRO A 129 -23.70 27.09 -22.50
N LYS A 130 -24.02 26.05 -21.72
CA LYS A 130 -23.33 25.84 -20.45
C LYS A 130 -21.94 25.40 -20.83
N LEU A 131 -20.98 26.32 -20.72
CA LEU A 131 -19.55 26.00 -20.81
C LEU A 131 -19.32 24.69 -20.08
N ALA A 132 -18.80 23.70 -20.80
CA ALA A 132 -18.38 22.44 -20.21
C ALA A 132 -17.47 22.81 -19.03
N LEU A 133 -17.87 22.45 -17.81
CA LEU A 133 -17.00 22.65 -16.66
C LEU A 133 -15.70 21.91 -16.97
N GLU A 134 -14.60 22.66 -17.04
CA GLU A 134 -13.28 22.09 -17.27
C GLU A 134 -13.03 20.98 -16.26
N HIS A 135 -12.33 19.96 -16.74
CA HIS A 135 -12.07 18.70 -16.07
C HIS A 135 -11.75 18.88 -14.59
N GLU A 136 -12.72 18.61 -13.71
CA GLU A 136 -12.38 18.19 -12.35
C GLU A 136 -11.78 16.79 -12.50
N SER A 137 -10.44 16.73 -12.54
CA SER A 137 -9.75 15.49 -12.27
C SER A 137 -10.20 15.08 -10.87
N LEU A 138 -10.51 13.79 -10.68
CA LEU A 138 -10.47 13.21 -9.35
C LEU A 138 -9.00 13.28 -8.91
N SER A 139 -8.56 14.47 -8.50
CA SER A 139 -7.33 14.61 -7.74
C SER A 139 -7.61 13.84 -6.47
N LEU A 140 -7.12 12.60 -6.39
CA LEU A 140 -7.10 11.91 -5.12
C LEU A 140 -6.41 12.87 -4.14
N GLU A 141 -7.10 13.21 -3.05
CA GLU A 141 -6.75 14.27 -2.07
C GLU A 141 -5.36 14.11 -1.41
N TRP A 142 -4.54 13.15 -1.84
CA TRP A 142 -3.16 12.91 -1.40
C TRP A 142 -2.17 14.04 -1.77
N GLN A 143 -2.56 15.02 -2.61
CA GLN A 143 -1.67 16.10 -3.05
C GLN A 143 -1.63 17.31 -2.12
N THR A 144 -2.64 17.51 -1.27
CA THR A 144 -2.60 18.56 -0.25
C THR A 144 -1.96 18.00 1.01
N VAL A 145 -0.68 18.30 1.20
CA VAL A 145 0.09 17.93 2.41
C VAL A 145 -0.39 18.82 3.56
N PRO A 146 -1.12 18.31 4.56
CA PRO A 146 -1.43 19.09 5.75
C PRO A 146 -0.12 19.53 6.41
N ALA A 147 -0.08 20.72 7.01
CA ALA A 147 1.15 21.31 7.56
C ALA A 147 1.90 20.41 8.58
N ASN A 148 1.21 19.44 9.19
CA ASN A 148 1.77 18.52 10.18
C ASN A 148 2.25 17.17 9.59
N GLN A 149 2.14 16.94 8.29
CA GLN A 149 2.54 15.67 7.69
C GLN A 149 4.05 15.65 7.41
N MET A 150 4.76 14.65 7.94
CA MET A 150 6.23 14.52 7.78
C MET A 150 6.66 14.06 6.39
N HIS A 151 5.72 13.65 5.55
CA HIS A 151 5.99 13.15 4.20
C HIS A 151 4.94 13.64 3.19
N PHE A 152 5.29 13.59 1.91
CA PHE A 152 4.38 13.81 0.78
C PHE A 152 4.59 12.74 -0.29
N VAL A 153 3.60 12.51 -1.14
CA VAL A 153 3.68 11.51 -2.22
C VAL A 153 3.80 12.22 -3.56
N LYS A 154 4.69 11.76 -4.43
CA LYS A 154 4.80 12.23 -5.81
C LYS A 154 5.06 11.09 -6.78
N ASP A 155 4.81 11.36 -8.06
CA ASP A 155 5.20 10.48 -9.16
C ASP A 155 6.72 10.38 -9.29
N THR A 156 7.22 9.17 -9.49
CA THR A 156 8.64 8.81 -9.63
C THR A 156 8.93 8.18 -11.00
N GLY A 157 8.04 8.39 -11.97
CA GLY A 157 8.09 7.83 -13.31
C GLY A 157 7.84 6.32 -13.30
N GLY A 158 8.77 5.55 -13.87
CA GLY A 158 8.62 4.09 -14.02
C GLY A 158 8.49 3.30 -12.72
N LYS A 159 8.77 3.90 -11.56
CA LYS A 159 8.59 3.29 -10.23
C LYS A 159 7.19 3.52 -9.64
N GLY A 160 6.35 4.35 -10.27
CA GLY A 160 5.02 4.70 -9.78
C GLY A 160 5.09 5.86 -8.78
N LEU A 161 4.38 5.74 -7.65
CA LEU A 161 4.38 6.76 -6.60
C LEU A 161 5.45 6.46 -5.55
N GLY A 162 6.02 7.50 -4.95
CA GLY A 162 6.97 7.40 -3.84
C GLY A 162 6.69 8.42 -2.74
N ALA A 163 7.02 8.07 -1.49
CA ALA A 163 6.91 8.95 -0.34
C ALA A 163 8.23 9.68 -0.07
N PHE A 164 8.18 11.00 0.17
CA PHE A 164 9.35 11.87 0.35
C PHE A 164 9.19 12.71 1.61
N ALA A 165 10.28 12.98 2.30
CA ALA A 165 10.29 13.78 3.52
C ALA A 165 9.92 15.25 3.23
N SER A 166 8.92 15.79 3.94
CA SER A 166 8.49 17.19 3.81
C SER A 166 9.37 18.16 4.62
N ARG A 167 10.11 17.62 5.60
CA ARG A 167 11.03 18.29 6.52
C ARG A 167 12.17 17.33 6.89
N ASP A 168 13.16 17.80 7.63
CA ASP A 168 14.13 16.91 8.27
C ASP A 168 13.41 16.06 9.33
N ILE A 169 13.69 14.76 9.34
CA ILE A 169 13.09 13.74 10.22
C ILE A 169 14.23 13.11 11.00
N GLU A 170 14.07 12.97 12.31
CA GLU A 170 15.09 12.38 13.19
C GLU A 170 14.83 10.87 13.36
N ARG A 171 15.90 10.10 13.60
CA ARG A 171 15.76 8.68 13.95
C ARG A 171 14.77 8.50 15.12
N GLY A 172 13.80 7.61 14.94
CA GLY A 172 12.75 7.31 15.92
C GLY A 172 11.46 8.13 15.76
N ASP A 173 11.42 9.12 14.85
CA ASP A 173 10.18 9.83 14.54
C ASP A 173 9.12 8.90 13.95
N LEU A 174 7.86 9.07 14.38
CA LEU A 174 6.68 8.43 13.79
C LEU A 174 6.26 9.19 12.51
N ILE A 175 6.63 8.63 11.36
CA ILE A 175 6.41 9.22 10.02
C ILE A 175 4.95 9.08 9.56
N LEU A 176 4.35 7.93 9.84
CA LEU A 176 2.98 7.59 9.45
C LEU A 176 2.32 6.72 10.52
N ASP A 177 1.06 7.01 10.83
CA ASP A 177 0.17 6.17 11.64
C ASP A 177 -1.18 6.05 10.89
N GLU A 178 -1.45 4.89 10.31
CA GLU A 178 -2.55 4.65 9.37
C GLU A 178 -3.43 3.48 9.80
N GLU A 179 -4.74 3.65 9.63
CA GLU A 179 -5.71 2.59 9.82
C GLU A 179 -5.75 1.70 8.57
N PRO A 180 -5.70 0.37 8.70
CA PRO A 180 -5.91 -0.51 7.58
C PRO A 180 -7.26 -0.28 6.91
N LEU A 181 -7.25 -0.15 5.58
CA LEU A 181 -8.45 -0.24 4.77
C LEU A 181 -9.06 -1.65 4.85
N LEU A 182 -8.19 -2.66 4.82
CA LEU A 182 -8.57 -4.06 5.04
C LEU A 182 -7.71 -4.65 6.16
N PRO A 183 -8.26 -4.84 7.37
CA PRO A 183 -7.56 -5.45 8.48
C PRO A 183 -7.75 -6.98 8.46
N PHE A 184 -6.70 -7.74 8.10
CA PHE A 184 -6.64 -9.19 8.32
C PHE A 184 -5.56 -9.55 9.35
N PRO A 185 -5.68 -9.06 10.60
CA PRO A 185 -4.63 -9.26 11.58
C PRO A 185 -4.39 -10.76 11.79
N LYS A 186 -3.11 -11.14 11.82
CA LYS A 186 -2.62 -12.46 12.26
C LYS A 186 -2.94 -13.64 11.34
N HIS A 187 -3.50 -13.43 10.15
CA HIS A 187 -3.68 -14.49 9.16
C HIS A 187 -3.76 -13.93 7.73
N LEU A 188 -3.40 -14.75 6.74
CA LEU A 188 -3.64 -14.43 5.35
C LEU A 188 -5.07 -14.82 4.98
N PRO A 189 -5.88 -13.91 4.41
CA PRO A 189 -7.24 -14.22 4.02
C PRO A 189 -7.28 -15.21 2.86
N SER A 190 -8.28 -16.09 2.87
CA SER A 190 -8.65 -16.85 1.68
C SER A 190 -9.18 -15.91 0.58
N PRO A 191 -9.15 -16.33 -0.71
CA PRO A 191 -9.71 -15.52 -1.79
C PRO A 191 -11.18 -15.11 -1.58
N ILE A 192 -11.96 -15.95 -0.89
CA ILE A 192 -13.37 -15.67 -0.57
C ILE A 192 -13.49 -14.60 0.50
N GLU A 193 -12.73 -14.70 1.59
CA GLU A 193 -12.72 -13.69 2.67
C GLU A 193 -12.28 -12.33 2.15
N LEU A 194 -11.21 -12.31 1.33
CA LEU A 194 -10.71 -11.09 0.71
C LEU A 194 -11.78 -10.44 -0.17
N ARG A 195 -12.44 -11.22 -1.03
CA ARG A 195 -13.51 -10.73 -1.89
C ARG A 195 -14.66 -10.15 -1.07
N LEU A 196 -15.12 -10.85 -0.02
CA LEU A 196 -16.20 -10.37 0.85
C LEU A 196 -15.82 -9.09 1.59
N ALA A 197 -14.56 -8.91 1.97
CA ALA A 197 -14.08 -7.68 2.58
C ALA A 197 -14.09 -6.52 1.58
N VAL A 198 -13.63 -6.74 0.34
CA VAL A 198 -13.69 -5.74 -0.73
C VAL A 198 -15.12 -5.38 -1.11
N GLU A 199 -16.05 -6.34 -1.12
CA GLU A 199 -17.48 -6.08 -1.36
C GLU A 199 -18.13 -5.16 -0.31
N LYS A 200 -17.59 -5.12 0.92
CA LYS A 200 -18.06 -4.27 2.01
C LYS A 200 -17.52 -2.84 1.97
N LEU A 201 -16.47 -2.57 1.20
CA LEU A 201 -15.89 -1.22 1.08
C LEU A 201 -16.91 -0.22 0.55
N SER A 202 -16.80 1.04 0.96
CA SER A 202 -17.57 2.11 0.32
C SER A 202 -17.18 2.25 -1.16
N PRO A 203 -18.02 2.87 -2.01
CA PRO A 203 -17.64 3.12 -3.40
C PRO A 203 -16.32 3.89 -3.58
N ARG A 204 -16.03 4.85 -2.69
CA ARG A 204 -14.78 5.62 -2.67
C ARG A 204 -13.59 4.78 -2.24
N ASP A 205 -13.78 3.97 -1.21
CA ASP A 205 -12.75 3.06 -0.70
C ASP A 205 -12.38 1.99 -1.72
N LEU A 206 -13.36 1.48 -2.49
CA LEU A 206 -13.09 0.57 -3.58
C LEU A 206 -12.21 1.22 -4.65
N LEU A 207 -12.50 2.46 -5.07
CA LEU A 207 -11.63 3.18 -6.00
C LEU A 207 -10.22 3.37 -5.44
N THR A 208 -10.14 3.67 -4.14
CA THR A 208 -8.85 3.83 -3.45
C THR A 208 -8.06 2.53 -3.44
N PHE A 209 -8.71 1.40 -3.15
CA PHE A 209 -8.13 0.06 -3.25
C PHE A 209 -7.67 -0.27 -4.67
N LEU A 210 -8.50 0.00 -5.69
CA LEU A 210 -8.19 -0.25 -7.09
C LEU A 210 -7.05 0.63 -7.63
N SER A 211 -6.76 1.76 -6.97
CA SER A 211 -5.61 2.64 -7.29
C SER A 211 -4.26 2.10 -6.81
N LEU A 212 -4.25 0.99 -6.07
CA LEU A 212 -3.03 0.32 -5.63
C LEU A 212 -2.40 -0.47 -6.77
N LYS A 213 -1.08 -0.66 -6.71
CA LYS A 213 -0.33 -1.36 -7.76
C LYS A 213 -0.78 -2.83 -7.84
N ASN A 214 -0.96 -3.37 -9.03
CA ASN A 214 -1.16 -4.80 -9.24
C ASN A 214 0.03 -5.38 -10.01
N ALA A 215 0.98 -6.02 -9.33
CA ALA A 215 2.13 -6.67 -9.95
C ALA A 215 1.77 -8.01 -10.64
N TYR A 216 0.54 -8.49 -10.48
CA TYR A 216 0.08 -9.80 -10.93
C TYR A 216 -1.06 -9.73 -11.97
N SER A 217 -1.21 -8.59 -12.65
CA SER A 217 -2.32 -8.31 -13.58
C SER A 217 -2.56 -9.37 -14.66
N ASN A 218 -1.53 -10.15 -15.00
CA ASN A 218 -1.60 -11.16 -16.07
C ASN A 218 -1.90 -12.58 -15.57
N ASN A 219 -1.78 -12.84 -14.27
CA ASN A 219 -1.72 -14.21 -13.72
C ASN A 219 -2.69 -14.46 -12.54
N LYS A 220 -3.31 -13.42 -11.97
CA LYS A 220 -4.26 -13.52 -10.86
C LYS A 220 -5.47 -12.62 -11.12
N ASP A 221 -6.58 -12.87 -10.42
CA ASP A 221 -7.69 -11.92 -10.39
C ASP A 221 -7.24 -10.58 -9.78
N THR A 222 -7.90 -9.48 -10.16
CA THR A 222 -7.46 -8.13 -9.79
C THR A 222 -7.38 -7.93 -8.28
N ILE A 223 -8.34 -8.44 -7.52
CA ILE A 223 -8.40 -8.27 -6.07
C ILE A 223 -7.22 -8.97 -5.41
N SER A 224 -6.99 -10.25 -5.73
CA SER A 224 -5.87 -11.00 -5.20
C SER A 224 -4.53 -10.42 -5.65
N GLY A 225 -4.44 -9.94 -6.90
CA GLY A 225 -3.23 -9.33 -7.44
C GLY A 225 -2.85 -8.05 -6.69
N ILE A 226 -3.81 -7.15 -6.47
CA ILE A 226 -3.62 -5.94 -5.66
C ILE A 226 -3.24 -6.31 -4.23
N PHE A 227 -3.97 -7.23 -3.61
CA PHE A 227 -3.69 -7.64 -2.23
C PHE A 227 -2.27 -8.19 -2.08
N ASN A 228 -1.87 -9.17 -2.92
CA ASN A 228 -0.54 -9.76 -2.85
C ASN A 228 0.59 -8.75 -3.13
N THR A 229 0.30 -7.68 -3.86
CA THR A 229 1.29 -6.64 -4.15
C THR A 229 1.46 -5.65 -2.98
N ASN A 230 0.40 -5.38 -2.21
CA ASN A 230 0.37 -4.25 -1.27
C ASN A 230 0.12 -4.65 0.18
N ALA A 231 -0.24 -5.90 0.46
CA ALA A 231 -0.44 -6.38 1.81
C ALA A 231 0.88 -6.38 2.58
N PHE A 232 0.84 -5.84 3.79
CA PHE A 232 1.96 -5.88 4.72
C PHE A 232 2.04 -7.26 5.40
N SER A 233 3.14 -7.56 6.09
CA SER A 233 3.39 -8.87 6.74
C SER A 233 2.26 -9.36 7.63
N ASP A 234 1.50 -8.44 8.21
CA ASP A 234 0.39 -8.71 9.12
C ASP A 234 -0.94 -8.97 8.40
N GLY A 235 -0.93 -9.06 7.06
CA GLY A 235 -2.11 -9.32 6.22
C GLY A 235 -2.94 -8.07 5.89
N VAL A 236 -2.50 -6.89 6.32
CA VAL A 236 -3.27 -5.64 6.24
C VAL A 236 -3.01 -4.86 4.94
N ILE A 237 -4.05 -4.18 4.43
CA ILE A 237 -3.94 -3.21 3.32
C ILE A 237 -4.08 -1.80 3.87
N VAL A 238 -3.11 -0.94 3.55
CA VAL A 238 -2.98 0.44 4.03
C VAL A 238 -2.56 1.33 2.86
N ILE A 239 -3.30 2.40 2.61
CA ILE A 239 -3.24 3.10 1.33
C ILE A 239 -2.02 4.01 1.23
N ARG A 240 -1.73 4.79 2.27
CA ARG A 240 -0.62 5.73 2.30
C ARG A 240 0.69 4.98 2.49
N ALA A 241 0.72 4.00 3.38
CA ALA A 241 1.89 3.17 3.62
C ALA A 241 2.32 2.41 2.36
N SER A 242 1.38 1.94 1.51
CA SER A 242 1.71 1.33 0.20
C SER A 242 2.37 2.26 -0.82
N ARG A 243 2.53 3.56 -0.52
CA ARG A 243 3.27 4.52 -1.37
C ARG A 243 4.75 4.65 -0.98
N PHE A 244 5.19 4.00 0.09
CA PHE A 244 6.60 3.99 0.49
C PHE A 244 7.32 2.93 -0.31
N ASN A 245 8.34 3.34 -1.07
CA ASN A 245 9.04 2.44 -1.98
C ASN A 245 10.02 1.52 -1.24
N HIS A 246 10.45 0.48 -1.95
CA HIS A 246 11.46 -0.46 -1.46
C HIS A 246 12.89 0.09 -1.56
N SER A 247 13.70 -0.15 -0.53
CA SER A 247 15.16 -0.15 -0.62
C SER A 247 15.73 -1.32 0.17
N CYS A 248 16.81 -1.95 -0.32
CA CYS A 248 17.53 -2.96 0.47
C CYS A 248 18.35 -2.34 1.61
N LEU A 249 18.52 -1.01 1.58
CA LEU A 249 19.03 -0.16 2.65
C LEU A 249 17.92 0.85 3.01
N PRO A 250 16.89 0.40 3.74
CA PRO A 250 15.76 1.26 4.08
C PRO A 250 16.17 2.31 5.14
N ASN A 251 15.63 3.51 5.04
CA ASN A 251 15.76 4.56 6.05
C ASN A 251 14.54 4.63 6.99
N ALA A 252 13.51 3.81 6.76
CA ALA A 252 12.35 3.67 7.62
C ALA A 252 11.92 2.19 7.77
N ARG A 253 11.24 1.87 8.87
CA ARG A 253 10.64 0.56 9.14
C ARG A 253 9.15 0.72 9.35
N TYR A 254 8.39 -0.22 8.82
CA TYR A 254 6.98 -0.36 9.17
C TYR A 254 6.80 -1.37 10.30
N SER A 255 5.77 -1.17 11.12
CA SER A 255 5.32 -2.13 12.13
C SER A 255 3.82 -2.03 12.34
N TYR A 256 3.20 -3.15 12.72
CA TYR A 256 1.78 -3.16 13.07
C TYR A 256 1.61 -3.02 14.58
N HIS A 257 0.94 -1.95 15.01
CA HIS A 257 0.65 -1.70 16.41
C HIS A 257 -0.66 -2.39 16.81
N GLU A 258 -0.54 -3.61 17.35
CA GLU A 258 -1.71 -4.46 17.68
C GLU A 258 -2.70 -3.79 18.64
N ALA A 259 -2.23 -3.02 19.63
CA ALA A 259 -3.08 -2.44 20.66
C ALA A 259 -4.10 -1.43 20.10
N THR A 260 -3.76 -0.76 19.00
CA THR A 260 -4.64 0.22 18.34
C THR A 260 -5.06 -0.19 16.93
N ASN A 261 -4.65 -1.37 16.44
CA ASN A 261 -4.85 -1.85 15.07
C ASN A 261 -4.39 -0.86 13.99
N ARG A 262 -3.15 -0.35 14.10
CA ARG A 262 -2.63 0.65 13.16
C ARG A 262 -1.30 0.25 12.56
N GLN A 263 -1.13 0.54 11.28
CA GLN A 263 0.18 0.45 10.63
C GLN A 263 0.96 1.72 10.91
N ARG A 264 2.16 1.55 11.47
CA ARG A 264 3.07 2.65 11.76
C ARG A 264 4.33 2.55 10.93
N ILE A 265 4.92 3.70 10.58
CA ILE A 265 6.23 3.79 9.95
C ILE A 265 7.11 4.72 10.79
N PHE A 266 8.27 4.22 11.21
CA PHE A 266 9.25 4.96 11.99
C PHE A 266 10.55 5.16 11.21
N ALA A 267 11.22 6.29 11.44
CA ALA A 267 12.54 6.58 10.87
C ALA A 267 13.63 5.71 11.54
N LEU A 268 14.42 4.99 10.75
CA LEU A 268 15.56 4.19 11.24
C LEU A 268 16.86 4.99 11.36
N THR A 269 16.92 6.12 10.65
CA THR A 269 18.03 7.06 10.56
C THR A 269 17.45 8.45 10.37
N ASP A 270 18.27 9.48 10.51
CA ASP A 270 17.89 10.83 10.10
C ASP A 270 17.64 10.86 8.59
N ILE A 271 16.58 11.54 8.16
CA ILE A 271 16.17 11.69 6.77
C ILE A 271 16.05 13.18 6.46
N ARG A 272 16.77 13.66 5.44
CA ARG A 272 16.74 15.08 5.07
C ARG A 272 15.49 15.42 4.28
N LYS A 273 15.03 16.67 4.41
CA LYS A 273 13.93 17.21 3.60
C LYS A 273 14.17 16.92 2.11
N GLY A 274 13.16 16.34 1.46
CA GLY A 274 13.17 16.02 0.03
C GLY A 274 13.78 14.67 -0.31
N GLU A 275 14.39 13.96 0.65
CA GLU A 275 14.81 12.57 0.44
C GLU A 275 13.60 11.63 0.36
N GLU A 276 13.73 10.56 -0.42
CA GLU A 276 12.71 9.52 -0.49
C GLU A 276 12.78 8.63 0.76
N ILE A 277 11.62 8.25 1.27
CA ILE A 277 11.48 7.39 2.44
C ILE A 277 11.23 5.97 1.95
N PHE A 278 12.16 5.08 2.27
CA PHE A 278 12.15 3.70 1.84
C PHE A 278 11.94 2.76 3.01
N VAL A 279 11.11 1.74 2.78
CA VAL A 279 10.91 0.60 3.66
C VAL A 279 11.47 -0.67 3.01
N MET A 280 11.62 -1.74 3.78
CA MET A 280 11.93 -3.07 3.23
C MET A 280 10.63 -3.85 3.04
N TYR A 281 10.33 -4.25 1.81
CA TYR A 281 9.06 -4.94 1.47
C TYR A 281 8.93 -6.34 2.08
N PHE A 282 10.06 -7.02 2.28
CA PHE A 282 10.09 -8.34 2.89
C PHE A 282 10.97 -8.30 4.12
N ALA A 283 10.49 -8.87 5.21
CA ALA A 283 11.22 -8.95 6.47
C ALA A 283 11.63 -10.40 6.75
N GLY A 284 12.56 -10.55 7.69
CA GLY A 284 12.93 -11.85 8.24
C GLY A 284 14.40 -12.22 8.05
N ARG A 285 14.82 -13.17 8.88
CA ARG A 285 16.20 -13.66 9.03
C ARG A 285 16.85 -14.07 7.71
N ASP A 286 16.11 -14.79 6.86
CA ASP A 286 16.65 -15.30 5.61
C ASP A 286 16.78 -14.22 4.52
N MET A 287 16.05 -13.11 4.65
CA MET A 287 16.07 -12.03 3.67
C MET A 287 17.17 -11.02 3.93
N TYR A 288 17.45 -10.65 5.19
CA TYR A 288 18.56 -9.72 5.47
C TYR A 288 19.93 -10.35 5.24
N GLY A 289 20.04 -11.65 5.54
CA GLY A 289 21.22 -12.46 5.28
C GLY A 289 21.40 -12.92 3.83
N SER A 290 20.63 -12.38 2.88
CA SER A 290 20.62 -12.81 1.49
C SER A 290 21.55 -11.99 0.60
N THR A 291 22.04 -12.62 -0.46
CA THR A 291 22.82 -12.00 -1.53
C THR A 291 21.99 -11.07 -2.39
N ARG A 292 22.65 -10.18 -3.15
CA ARG A 292 22.00 -9.32 -4.14
C ARG A 292 21.12 -10.11 -5.08
N GLN A 293 21.61 -11.26 -5.58
CA GLN A 293 20.86 -12.07 -6.53
C GLN A 293 19.54 -12.54 -5.92
N GLN A 294 19.59 -13.11 -4.71
CA GLN A 294 18.38 -13.56 -4.00
C GLN A 294 17.38 -12.42 -3.78
N ARG A 295 17.85 -11.24 -3.37
CA ARG A 295 16.98 -10.06 -3.20
C ARG A 295 16.32 -9.64 -4.52
N GLN A 296 17.08 -9.61 -5.62
CA GLN A 296 16.56 -9.29 -6.95
C GLN A 296 15.52 -10.31 -7.41
N ASP A 297 15.80 -11.61 -7.22
CA ASP A 297 14.88 -12.69 -7.58
C ASP A 297 13.57 -12.60 -6.79
N THR A 298 13.63 -12.33 -5.48
CA THR A 298 12.45 -12.10 -4.65
C THR A 298 11.64 -10.90 -5.13
N LEU A 299 12.29 -9.76 -5.39
CA LEU A 299 11.60 -8.55 -5.88
C LEU A 299 10.98 -8.75 -7.27
N GLN A 300 11.68 -9.44 -8.16
CA GLN A 300 11.19 -9.74 -9.48
C GLN A 300 9.97 -10.68 -9.40
N THR A 301 10.02 -11.70 -8.54
CA THR A 301 8.95 -12.68 -8.39
C THR A 301 7.70 -12.10 -7.72
N TRP A 302 7.88 -11.24 -6.71
CA TRP A 302 6.76 -10.78 -5.88
C TRP A 302 6.22 -9.40 -6.27
N TYR A 303 7.07 -8.53 -6.80
CA TYR A 303 6.71 -7.13 -7.06
C TYR A 303 6.98 -6.68 -8.50
N ASN A 304 7.51 -7.60 -9.33
CA ASN A 304 7.80 -7.40 -10.75
C ASN A 304 8.67 -6.16 -11.02
N PHE A 305 9.75 -5.97 -10.25
CA PHE A 305 10.74 -4.93 -10.51
C PHE A 305 12.15 -5.35 -10.03
N SER A 306 13.18 -4.68 -10.56
CA SER A 306 14.57 -4.82 -10.12
C SER A 306 14.99 -3.62 -9.25
N CYS A 307 15.61 -3.88 -8.10
CA CYS A 307 16.06 -2.83 -7.19
C CYS A 307 17.37 -2.20 -7.66
N SER A 308 17.44 -0.87 -7.63
CA SER A 308 18.63 -0.08 -7.97
C SER A 308 19.20 0.73 -6.80
N CYS A 309 18.87 0.35 -5.55
CA CYS A 309 19.47 0.98 -4.36
C CYS A 309 20.99 0.73 -4.29
N ALA A 310 21.69 1.46 -3.43
CA ALA A 310 23.15 1.38 -3.32
C ALA A 310 23.68 -0.03 -3.01
N ALA A 311 22.96 -0.86 -2.24
CA ALA A 311 23.32 -2.27 -2.00
C ALA A 311 23.10 -3.20 -3.20
N CYS A 312 22.34 -2.76 -4.21
CA CYS A 312 22.00 -3.52 -5.40
C CYS A 312 22.63 -2.95 -6.68
N ASP A 313 23.30 -1.80 -6.62
CA ASP A 313 24.00 -1.19 -7.74
C ASP A 313 25.29 -1.98 -8.05
N PRO A 314 25.38 -2.66 -9.22
CA PRO A 314 26.54 -3.48 -9.56
C PRO A 314 27.80 -2.63 -9.83
N ASN A 315 27.65 -1.34 -10.15
CA ASN A 315 28.75 -0.48 -10.56
C ASN A 315 29.53 0.12 -9.38
N ARG A 316 29.08 -0.09 -8.15
CA ARG A 316 29.70 0.55 -6.98
C ARG A 316 30.82 -0.24 -6.32
N GLY A 317 31.08 -1.50 -6.71
CA GLY A 317 31.93 -2.44 -5.94
C GLY A 317 31.37 -2.80 -4.55
N GLN A 318 30.53 -1.93 -3.99
CA GLN A 318 29.82 -2.00 -2.72
C GLN A 318 28.82 -3.16 -2.64
N SER A 319 28.30 -3.65 -3.78
CA SER A 319 27.37 -4.79 -3.76
C SER A 319 28.02 -6.09 -3.25
N ARG A 320 29.28 -6.38 -3.61
CA ARG A 320 29.98 -7.58 -3.12
C ARG A 320 30.28 -7.48 -1.63
N GLU A 321 30.65 -6.29 -1.18
CA GLU A 321 30.94 -6.03 0.24
C GLU A 321 29.66 -6.06 1.09
N SER A 322 28.56 -5.52 0.57
CA SER A 322 27.23 -5.66 1.18
C SER A 322 26.82 -7.13 1.32
N ASP A 323 26.98 -7.92 0.27
CA ASP A 323 26.70 -9.37 0.31
C ASP A 323 27.62 -10.09 1.32
N ARG A 324 28.91 -9.74 1.38
CA ARG A 324 29.86 -10.29 2.36
C ARG A 324 29.38 -10.02 3.79
N ARG A 325 29.04 -8.77 4.12
CA ARG A 325 28.55 -8.39 5.46
C ARG A 325 27.24 -9.11 5.82
N ARG A 326 26.28 -9.15 4.89
CA ARG A 326 24.98 -9.81 5.10
C ARG A 326 25.11 -11.31 5.32
N LEU A 327 25.96 -12.00 4.56
CA LEU A 327 26.24 -13.42 4.75
C LEU A 327 26.96 -13.69 6.07
N GLU A 328 27.87 -12.81 6.49
CA GLU A 328 28.53 -12.90 7.80
C GLU A 328 27.54 -12.71 8.95
N ILE A 329 26.64 -11.73 8.87
CA ILE A 329 25.54 -11.54 9.83
C ILE A 329 24.67 -12.79 9.91
N LYS A 330 24.30 -13.38 8.77
CA LYS A 330 23.53 -14.63 8.72
C LYS A 330 24.26 -15.77 9.42
N SER A 331 25.54 -15.94 9.11
CA SER A 331 26.38 -16.98 9.72
C SER A 331 26.48 -16.82 11.23
N ILE A 332 26.62 -15.59 11.74
CA ILE A 332 26.65 -15.31 13.17
C ILE A 332 25.31 -15.66 13.82
N TRP A 333 24.20 -15.25 13.20
CA TRP A 333 22.86 -15.56 13.68
C TRP A 333 22.62 -17.07 13.74
N ASP A 334 23.06 -17.81 12.73
CA ASP A 334 22.94 -19.27 12.65
C ASP A 334 23.83 -19.97 13.70
N GLU A 335 24.99 -19.40 14.02
CA GLU A 335 25.93 -19.95 15.01
C GLU A 335 25.50 -19.72 16.45
N ILE A 336 25.04 -18.51 16.80
CA ILE A 336 24.78 -18.07 18.19
C ILE A 336 23.94 -19.08 19.01
N PRO A 337 22.80 -19.60 18.52
CA PRO A 337 21.97 -20.56 19.26
C PRO A 337 22.66 -21.92 19.51
N THR A 338 23.73 -22.23 18.78
CA THR A 338 24.48 -23.49 18.90
C THR A 338 25.64 -23.42 19.89
N LEU A 339 25.99 -22.22 20.35
CA LEU A 339 27.11 -22.01 21.27
C LEU A 339 26.77 -22.52 22.68
N ASP A 340 27.68 -23.28 23.27
CA ASP A 340 27.57 -23.69 24.68
C ASP A 340 27.59 -22.45 25.58
N PRO A 341 26.48 -22.15 26.30
CA PRO A 341 26.38 -20.92 27.07
C PRO A 341 27.35 -20.88 28.26
N LEU A 342 27.82 -22.03 28.76
CA LEU A 342 28.74 -22.10 29.90
C LEU A 342 30.20 -21.90 29.48
N ARG A 343 30.59 -22.50 28.33
CA ARG A 343 31.99 -22.55 27.90
C ARG A 343 32.35 -21.46 26.89
N LEU A 344 31.39 -20.98 26.10
CA LEU A 344 31.64 -20.08 24.97
C LEU A 344 31.03 -18.69 25.15
N GLY A 345 30.72 -18.28 26.39
CA GLY A 345 30.05 -17.01 26.66
C GLY A 345 30.75 -15.76 26.13
N ARG A 346 32.08 -15.70 26.24
CA ARG A 346 32.86 -14.59 25.66
C ARG A 346 32.79 -14.57 24.13
N LYS A 347 32.75 -15.75 23.48
CA LYS A 347 32.59 -15.85 22.02
C LYS A 347 31.18 -15.38 21.63
N PHE A 348 30.14 -15.81 22.35
CA PHE A 348 28.75 -15.39 22.14
C PHE A 348 28.63 -13.86 22.07
N LEU A 349 29.09 -13.15 23.10
CA LEU A 349 28.97 -11.69 23.18
C LEU A 349 29.81 -10.98 22.11
N ARG A 350 31.00 -11.50 21.79
CA ARG A 350 31.82 -10.95 20.69
C ARG A 350 31.15 -11.16 19.32
N SER A 351 30.49 -12.30 19.11
CA SER A 351 29.71 -12.54 17.89
C SER A 351 28.53 -11.57 17.79
N ALA A 352 27.79 -11.33 18.89
CA ALA A 352 26.72 -10.34 18.92
C ALA A 352 27.24 -8.92 18.61
N ILE A 353 28.34 -8.47 19.22
CA ILE A 353 28.99 -7.19 18.91
C ILE A 353 29.39 -7.11 17.45
N ARG A 354 29.99 -8.18 16.90
CA ARG A 354 30.40 -8.23 15.51
C ARG A 354 29.21 -8.07 14.58
N ALA A 355 28.10 -8.74 14.85
CA ALA A 355 26.89 -8.62 14.04
C ALA A 355 26.29 -7.21 14.08
N ILE A 356 26.20 -6.57 15.25
CA ILE A 356 25.71 -5.19 15.39
C ILE A 356 26.63 -4.21 14.63
N ASN A 357 27.96 -4.38 14.72
CA ASN A 357 28.89 -3.55 13.97
C ASN A 357 28.78 -3.76 12.46
N LEU A 358 28.59 -4.99 11.99
CA LEU A 358 28.33 -5.27 10.57
C LEU A 358 27.03 -4.63 10.08
N MET A 359 25.97 -4.65 10.91
CA MET A 359 24.71 -3.96 10.62
C MET A 359 24.89 -2.44 10.50
N LYS A 360 25.68 -1.85 11.40
CA LYS A 360 26.07 -0.44 11.35
C LYS A 360 26.87 -0.10 10.09
N GLU A 361 27.87 -0.92 9.73
CA GLU A 361 28.67 -0.76 8.51
C GLU A 361 27.82 -0.91 7.24
N GLU A 362 26.79 -1.77 7.28
CA GLU A 362 25.86 -1.94 6.18
C GLU A 362 24.88 -0.77 6.05
N GLY A 363 24.62 -0.02 7.12
CA GLY A 363 23.68 1.09 7.14
C GLY A 363 22.23 0.65 7.39
N TYR A 364 22.02 -0.51 8.03
CA TYR A 364 20.70 -1.03 8.38
C TYR A 364 20.64 -1.40 9.86
N TRP A 365 19.74 -0.75 10.61
CA TRP A 365 19.69 -0.83 12.08
C TRP A 365 18.50 -1.59 12.66
N ALA A 366 17.54 -2.00 11.83
CA ALA A 366 16.24 -2.42 12.34
C ALA A 366 16.25 -3.79 13.03
N ASP A 367 17.25 -4.65 12.86
CA ASP A 367 17.28 -5.93 13.61
C ASP A 367 18.49 -6.03 14.54
N ALA A 368 19.15 -4.89 14.82
CA ALA A 368 20.25 -4.82 15.79
C ALA A 368 19.76 -5.04 17.22
N ASP A 369 18.49 -4.74 17.51
CA ASP A 369 17.91 -4.95 18.83
C ASP A 369 17.81 -6.44 19.19
N ASP A 370 17.65 -7.33 18.22
CA ASP A 370 17.57 -8.76 18.47
C ASP A 370 18.92 -9.30 18.97
N PHE A 371 20.05 -8.92 18.37
CA PHE A 371 21.37 -9.30 18.88
C PHE A 371 21.65 -8.71 20.27
N ALA A 372 21.23 -7.48 20.53
CA ALA A 372 21.35 -6.87 21.84
C ALA A 372 20.46 -7.59 22.87
N ASN A 373 19.25 -7.99 22.48
CA ASN A 373 18.34 -8.76 23.32
C ASN A 373 18.92 -10.16 23.63
N GLU A 374 19.45 -10.87 22.64
CA GLU A 374 20.13 -12.16 22.84
C GLU A 374 21.33 -12.02 23.81
N ALA A 375 22.14 -10.96 23.66
CA ALA A 375 23.23 -10.65 24.58
C ALA A 375 22.74 -10.37 26.01
N ALA A 376 21.60 -9.69 26.17
CA ALA A 376 21.00 -9.42 27.46
C ALA A 376 20.45 -10.68 28.14
N MET A 377 19.77 -11.53 27.37
CA MET A 377 19.25 -12.83 27.83
C MET A 377 20.41 -13.74 28.25
N PHE A 378 21.48 -13.76 27.46
CA PHE A 378 22.70 -14.50 27.77
C PHE A 378 23.34 -14.04 29.09
N CYS A 379 23.51 -12.73 29.30
CA CYS A 379 24.05 -12.20 30.55
C CYS A 379 23.16 -12.56 31.76
N SER A 380 21.84 -12.56 31.56
CA SER A 380 20.86 -12.95 32.58
C SER A 380 21.01 -14.42 33.00
N MET A 381 21.37 -15.32 32.07
CA MET A 381 21.67 -16.72 32.38
C MET A 381 22.87 -16.88 33.33
N HIS A 382 23.85 -15.98 33.22
CA HIS A 382 25.07 -15.92 34.05
C HIS A 382 24.93 -15.14 35.36
N SER A 383 23.71 -14.73 35.70
CA SER A 383 23.48 -13.83 36.84
C SER A 383 24.27 -12.52 36.75
N ASP A 384 24.77 -12.15 35.56
CA ASP A 384 25.46 -10.89 35.32
C ASP A 384 24.42 -9.81 34.99
N TRP A 385 23.69 -9.41 36.04
CA TRP A 385 22.56 -8.49 35.93
C TRP A 385 22.99 -7.09 35.48
N GLU A 386 24.23 -6.68 35.76
CA GLU A 386 24.78 -5.39 35.32
C GLU A 386 25.00 -5.37 33.81
N SER A 387 25.62 -6.42 33.25
CA SER A 387 25.77 -6.53 31.80
C SER A 387 24.43 -6.78 31.10
N ALA A 388 23.53 -7.55 31.71
CA ALA A 388 22.17 -7.73 31.20
C ALA A 388 21.43 -6.39 31.09
N LYS A 389 21.54 -5.52 32.12
CA LYS A 389 20.97 -4.17 32.09
C LYS A 389 21.53 -3.32 30.96
N TYR A 390 22.85 -3.34 30.77
CA TYR A 390 23.50 -2.62 29.68
C TYR A 390 22.94 -3.04 28.31
N TRP A 391 22.89 -4.34 28.05
CA TRP A 391 22.40 -4.88 26.78
C TRP A 391 20.90 -4.64 26.57
N HIS A 392 20.07 -4.74 27.62
CA HIS A 392 18.67 -4.33 27.56
C HIS A 392 18.50 -2.83 27.26
N GLY A 393 19.43 -1.98 27.70
CA GLY A 393 19.44 -0.55 27.37
C GLY A 393 19.61 -0.30 25.88
N ILE A 394 20.58 -0.98 25.27
CA ILE A 394 20.80 -0.94 23.81
C ILE A 394 19.56 -1.47 23.08
N ALA A 395 19.06 -2.64 23.47
CA ALA A 395 17.86 -3.22 22.85
C ALA A 395 16.63 -2.30 22.97
N TYR A 396 16.47 -1.61 24.10
CA TYR A 396 15.35 -0.68 24.33
C TYR A 396 15.45 0.54 23.43
N GLU A 397 16.62 1.19 23.34
CA GLU A 397 16.83 2.34 22.44
C GLU A 397 16.46 1.99 21.00
N HIS A 398 16.95 0.84 20.51
CA HIS A 398 16.64 0.38 19.16
C HIS A 398 15.15 0.04 18.99
N ARG A 399 14.49 -0.59 19.96
CA ARG A 399 13.06 -0.91 19.86
C ARG A 399 12.18 0.34 19.88
N VAL A 400 12.52 1.34 20.69
CA VAL A 400 11.80 2.62 20.70
C VAL A 400 11.91 3.30 19.33
N ALA A 401 13.11 3.37 18.76
CA ALA A 401 13.32 3.99 17.45
C ALA A 401 12.57 3.28 16.31
N GLN A 402 12.24 2.00 16.48
CA GLN A 402 11.64 1.17 15.43
C GLN A 402 10.13 0.95 15.56
N PHE A 403 9.65 0.88 16.80
CA PHE A 403 8.29 0.45 17.12
C PHE A 403 7.54 1.49 17.95
N GLY A 404 8.21 2.53 18.44
CA GLY A 404 7.67 3.47 19.42
C GLY A 404 7.80 2.94 20.85
N ASN A 405 7.72 3.84 21.82
CA ASN A 405 7.83 3.53 23.25
C ASN A 405 6.61 2.80 23.82
N ASP A 406 5.47 2.89 23.15
CA ASP A 406 4.18 2.27 23.52
C ASP A 406 4.02 0.85 22.96
N SER A 407 4.94 0.38 22.11
CA SER A 407 4.89 -0.97 21.56
C SER A 407 5.14 -2.04 22.62
N ALA A 408 4.53 -3.22 22.42
CA ALA A 408 4.77 -4.38 23.28
C ALA A 408 6.25 -4.80 23.33
N HIS A 409 7.00 -4.60 22.24
CA HIS A 409 8.44 -4.86 22.17
C HIS A 409 9.22 -3.92 23.10
N SER A 410 8.95 -2.61 23.02
CA SER A 410 9.61 -1.59 23.84
C SER A 410 9.24 -1.71 25.32
N LEU A 411 7.95 -1.86 25.63
CA LEU A 411 7.46 -1.99 27.01
C LEU A 411 8.04 -3.23 27.71
N ARG A 412 8.13 -4.37 27.00
CA ARG A 412 8.71 -5.59 27.55
C ARG A 412 10.20 -5.42 27.84
N THR A 413 10.96 -4.81 26.92
CA THR A 413 12.39 -4.56 27.15
C THR A 413 12.60 -3.54 28.27
N LEU A 414 11.75 -2.52 28.39
CA LEU A 414 11.81 -1.54 29.47
C LEU A 414 11.68 -2.22 30.85
N MET A 415 10.72 -3.15 30.98
CA MET A 415 10.55 -3.93 32.22
C MET A 415 11.83 -4.68 32.60
N PHE A 416 12.52 -5.29 31.63
CA PHE A 416 13.79 -5.98 31.87
C PHE A 416 14.97 -5.03 32.11
N LEU A 417 14.95 -3.83 31.50
CA LEU A 417 15.94 -2.79 31.75
C LEU A 417 15.84 -2.23 33.17
N GLU A 418 14.61 -1.98 33.64
CA GLU A 418 14.33 -1.48 34.99
C GLU A 418 14.61 -2.54 36.06
N ASN A 419 14.24 -3.80 35.77
CA ASN A 419 14.47 -4.94 36.64
C ASN A 419 15.06 -6.14 35.86
N PRO A 420 16.39 -6.23 35.68
CA PRO A 420 17.01 -7.34 34.96
C PRO A 420 16.71 -8.73 35.53
N ARG A 421 16.33 -8.81 36.82
CA ARG A 421 15.96 -10.07 37.48
C ARG A 421 14.55 -10.53 37.16
N SER A 422 13.69 -9.69 36.57
CA SER A 422 12.36 -10.09 36.12
C SER A 422 12.35 -10.69 34.71
N VAL A 423 13.53 -10.90 34.11
CA VAL A 423 13.67 -11.62 32.83
C VAL A 423 13.05 -13.00 32.95
N ASN A 424 12.03 -13.26 32.14
CA ASN A 424 11.35 -14.55 32.11
C ASN A 424 12.07 -15.53 31.17
N HIS A 425 13.29 -15.93 31.53
CA HIS A 425 14.06 -16.96 30.83
C HIS A 425 14.26 -18.18 31.73
N PRO A 426 14.02 -19.42 31.26
CA PRO A 426 14.13 -20.62 32.10
C PRO A 426 15.49 -20.79 32.77
N GLN A 427 16.55 -20.29 32.12
CA GLN A 427 17.93 -20.38 32.60
C GLN A 427 18.45 -19.11 33.27
N ALA A 428 17.64 -18.06 33.41
CA ALA A 428 18.07 -16.84 34.10
C ALA A 428 18.49 -17.16 35.54
N GLY A 429 19.66 -16.64 35.95
CA GLY A 429 20.20 -16.85 37.29
C GLY A 429 20.79 -18.23 37.58
N GLN A 430 20.83 -19.15 36.61
CA GLN A 430 21.30 -20.52 36.82
C GLN A 430 22.83 -20.63 36.88
N TYR A 431 23.54 -19.81 36.12
CA TYR A 431 25.00 -19.83 36.09
C TYR A 431 25.55 -18.67 36.93
N ARG A 432 26.67 -18.90 37.61
CA ARG A 432 27.33 -17.94 38.51
C ARG A 432 28.84 -17.94 38.29
N GLY A 433 29.48 -16.81 38.57
CA GLY A 433 30.95 -16.69 38.61
C GLY A 433 31.60 -16.18 37.32
N GLN A 434 30.83 -15.92 36.26
CA GLN A 434 31.30 -15.19 35.08
C GLN A 434 30.66 -13.80 35.03
N THR A 435 31.45 -12.81 34.66
CA THR A 435 30.98 -11.45 34.35
C THR A 435 31.58 -11.03 33.01
N PHE A 436 30.85 -10.17 32.31
CA PHE A 436 31.15 -9.76 30.94
C PHE A 436 31.14 -8.24 30.78
N ALA A 437 31.36 -7.50 31.86
CA ALA A 437 31.41 -6.04 31.83
C ALA A 437 32.52 -5.50 30.89
N ASP A 438 33.52 -6.31 30.58
CA ASP A 438 34.60 -6.01 29.63
C ASP A 438 34.23 -6.25 28.15
N ILE A 439 33.05 -6.80 27.86
CA ILE A 439 32.57 -7.12 26.51
C ILE A 439 31.25 -6.40 26.25
N ARG A 440 31.35 -5.17 25.74
CA ARG A 440 30.24 -4.25 25.45
C ARG A 440 30.39 -3.66 24.04
N LEU A 441 29.28 -3.14 23.49
CA LEU A 441 29.21 -2.57 22.14
C LEU A 441 30.02 -1.27 22.00
#